data_AF-A0A849M8F6-F1
#
_entry.id   AF-A0A849M8F6-F1
#
_cell.length_a   1.000
_cell.length_b   1.000
_cell.length_c   1.000
_cell.angle_alpha   90.00
_cell.angle_beta   90.00
_cell.angle_gamma   90.00
#
_symmetry.space_group_name_H-M   'P 1'
#
loop_
_entity.id
_entity.type
_entity.pdbx_description
1 polymer ?
#
loop_
_entity_poly.entity_id
_entity_poly.type
_entity_poly.pdbx_seq_one_letter_code
_entity_poly.pdbx_strand_id
1 'polypeptide(L)'
;MIIPVFLILLSCSSNGQKDKFDTKAQIEKHKHDSKLNREPITNADGITLKWKLKTDETIGYKTAMEQVQSSDFEIDFGDNDMPKDEIKKVFEGLRKEFEKTSFITTMQWNDRGNIETKMFTEGYKESESKPLDLKSFEPSSMMKGVMLRGEINENGQIQSFYLKSAQKNLIAMFFELPNKPVGLGDTWALGVSYLQFDQSFVCKSANSDNRVELIDILVEQNDTIVVLKYDISEHAEGFIKNPMTNKKVQTSLSMDFNGIAEFSVSEGRWTNYNGILETTQKGMMTGSSKQKLALIPLAELTKDMINVE
;
A
#
# COMPACT_ATOMS: atom_id res chain seq x y z
N MET A 1 -9.49 -19.19 0.67
CA MET A 1 -8.89 -18.50 1.85
C MET A 1 -7.38 -18.30 1.60
N ILE A 2 -7.02 -17.58 0.53
CA ILE A 2 -5.63 -17.50 0.01
C ILE A 2 -5.31 -16.08 -0.55
N ILE A 3 -6.34 -15.28 -0.83
CA ILE A 3 -6.25 -14.03 -1.62
C ILE A 3 -5.49 -12.87 -0.96
N PRO A 4 -5.58 -12.58 0.37
CA PRO A 4 -4.91 -11.39 0.91
C PRO A 4 -3.40 -11.55 1.04
N VAL A 5 -2.90 -12.79 1.19
CA VAL A 5 -1.46 -13.08 1.16
C VAL A 5 -0.96 -13.05 -0.29
N PHE A 6 -1.80 -13.43 -1.27
CA PHE A 6 -1.46 -13.38 -2.69
C PHE A 6 -1.20 -11.97 -3.22
N LEU A 7 -1.92 -10.94 -2.77
CA LEU A 7 -1.68 -9.56 -3.23
C LEU A 7 -0.31 -9.00 -2.85
N ILE A 8 0.28 -9.50 -1.76
CA ILE A 8 1.63 -9.12 -1.31
C ILE A 8 2.69 -10.12 -1.82
N LEU A 9 2.31 -11.41 -2.01
CA LEU A 9 3.19 -12.46 -2.53
C LEU A 9 3.33 -12.51 -4.07
N LEU A 10 2.48 -11.80 -4.83
CA LEU A 10 2.57 -11.78 -6.29
C LEU A 10 3.64 -10.82 -6.85
N SER A 11 4.30 -10.03 -6.00
CA SER A 11 5.35 -9.09 -6.40
C SER A 11 6.71 -9.79 -6.51
N CYS A 12 6.92 -10.67 -7.50
CA CYS A 12 8.16 -11.45 -7.64
C CYS A 12 8.68 -11.44 -9.08
N SER A 13 9.11 -10.30 -9.61
CA SER A 13 9.63 -10.10 -10.98
C SER A 13 11.09 -10.54 -11.20
N SER A 14 11.37 -10.98 -12.43
CA SER A 14 12.70 -11.10 -13.00
C SER A 14 12.66 -10.53 -14.42
N ASN A 15 12.44 -9.22 -14.56
CA ASN A 15 12.88 -8.42 -15.71
C ASN A 15 12.62 -6.93 -15.45
N GLY A 16 13.47 -6.31 -14.64
CA GLY A 16 13.49 -4.86 -14.47
C GLY A 16 14.47 -4.22 -15.45
N GLN A 17 13.99 -3.26 -16.24
CA GLN A 17 14.82 -2.09 -16.55
C GLN A 17 15.23 -1.50 -15.20
N LYS A 18 16.55 -1.54 -14.93
CA LYS A 18 17.15 -1.29 -13.61
C LYS A 18 17.24 0.20 -13.31
N ASP A 19 16.12 0.88 -13.12
CA ASP A 19 16.17 2.14 -12.40
C ASP A 19 16.11 1.81 -10.91
N LYS A 20 17.26 1.91 -10.24
CA LYS A 20 17.34 1.85 -8.78
C LYS A 20 16.47 2.97 -8.23
N PHE A 21 15.31 2.62 -7.69
CA PHE A 21 14.56 3.53 -6.84
C PHE A 21 15.34 3.71 -5.54
N ASP A 22 16.14 4.78 -5.47
CA ASP A 22 16.89 5.16 -4.28
C ASP A 22 16.03 6.15 -3.47
N THR A 23 15.36 5.63 -2.45
CA THR A 23 14.52 6.44 -1.55
C THR A 23 15.31 7.56 -0.87
N LYS A 24 16.60 7.37 -0.59
CA LYS A 24 17.44 8.45 -0.05
C LYS A 24 17.67 9.51 -1.11
N ALA A 25 17.95 9.13 -2.35
CA ALA A 25 18.08 10.08 -3.45
C ALA A 25 16.77 10.83 -3.74
N GLN A 26 15.60 10.21 -3.57
CA GLN A 26 14.31 10.91 -3.68
C GLN A 26 14.03 11.85 -2.53
N ILE A 27 14.37 11.47 -1.29
CA ILE A 27 14.28 12.36 -0.13
C ILE A 27 15.20 13.56 -0.32
N GLU A 28 16.45 13.33 -0.75
CA GLU A 28 17.41 14.41 -0.99
C GLU A 28 17.05 15.25 -2.20
N LYS A 29 16.53 14.64 -3.28
CA LYS A 29 15.98 15.36 -4.42
C LYS A 29 14.78 16.20 -4.02
N HIS A 30 13.83 15.66 -3.26
CA HIS A 30 12.67 16.40 -2.77
C HIS A 30 13.12 17.56 -1.87
N LYS A 31 14.06 17.33 -0.93
CA LYS A 31 14.65 18.41 -0.13
C LYS A 31 15.40 19.46 -0.96
N HIS A 32 16.00 19.07 -2.08
CA HIS A 32 16.69 19.97 -2.99
C HIS A 32 15.68 20.80 -3.79
N ASP A 33 14.69 20.14 -4.39
CA ASP A 33 13.62 20.74 -5.20
C ASP A 33 12.70 21.63 -4.35
N SER A 34 12.43 21.26 -3.09
CA SER A 34 11.62 22.05 -2.15
C SER A 34 12.35 23.34 -1.72
N LYS A 35 13.68 23.31 -1.59
CA LYS A 35 14.52 24.47 -1.28
C LYS A 35 14.69 25.45 -2.45
N LEU A 36 14.45 25.01 -3.69
CA LEU A 36 14.71 25.82 -4.87
C LEU A 36 13.66 26.92 -5.12
N ASN A 37 12.47 26.86 -4.50
CA ASN A 37 11.39 27.83 -4.79
C ASN A 37 10.43 28.14 -3.62
N ARG A 38 10.71 27.78 -2.36
CA ARG A 38 9.71 27.84 -1.27
C ARG A 38 10.31 28.40 0.03
N GLU A 39 9.56 29.27 0.73
CA GLU A 39 9.95 29.82 2.03
C GLU A 39 9.54 28.89 3.18
N PRO A 40 10.48 28.41 4.02
CA PRO A 40 10.14 27.57 5.18
C PRO A 40 9.53 28.39 6.32
N ILE A 41 8.39 27.94 6.85
CA ILE A 41 7.76 28.55 8.04
C ILE A 41 8.29 27.87 9.31
N THR A 42 8.76 28.65 10.27
CA THR A 42 9.35 28.16 11.52
C THR A 42 8.44 28.25 12.75
N ASN A 43 7.24 28.81 12.62
CA ASN A 43 6.25 28.89 13.70
C ASN A 43 4.84 28.66 13.14
N ALA A 44 4.42 27.40 13.11
CA ALA A 44 3.01 27.07 13.00
C ALA A 44 2.55 26.57 14.37
N ASP A 45 1.60 27.28 15.00
CA ASP A 45 0.70 26.64 15.95
C ASP A 45 0.18 25.36 15.27
N GLY A 46 0.23 24.21 15.97
CA GLY A 46 0.11 22.89 15.35
C GLY A 46 -0.93 22.78 14.23
N ILE A 47 -0.56 22.17 13.11
CA ILE A 47 -1.38 22.04 11.91
C ILE A 47 -2.33 20.86 12.07
N THR A 48 -3.63 21.09 11.91
CA THR A 48 -4.61 20.00 11.87
C THR A 48 -4.77 19.49 10.44
N LEU A 49 -4.46 18.21 10.21
CA LEU A 49 -4.66 17.55 8.92
C LEU A 49 -6.06 16.93 8.87
N LYS A 50 -6.83 17.29 7.85
CA LYS A 50 -8.18 16.75 7.62
C LYS A 50 -8.45 16.61 6.14
N TRP A 51 -9.21 15.58 5.79
CA TRP A 51 -9.84 15.44 4.49
C TRP A 51 -10.94 16.49 4.32
N LYS A 52 -10.91 17.25 3.21
CA LYS A 52 -11.85 18.35 2.94
C LYS A 52 -12.50 18.20 1.56
N LEU A 53 -13.39 17.21 1.46
CA LEU A 53 -14.22 16.99 0.28
C LEU A 53 -15.53 17.77 0.43
N LYS A 54 -16.04 18.37 -0.65
CA LYS A 54 -17.42 18.88 -0.68
C LYS A 54 -18.40 17.71 -0.70
N THR A 55 -19.63 17.91 -0.24
CA THR A 55 -20.64 16.85 -0.09
C THR A 55 -20.97 16.13 -1.40
N ASP A 56 -20.88 16.82 -2.54
CA ASP A 56 -21.14 16.31 -3.89
C ASP A 56 -19.87 16.07 -4.71
N GLU A 57 -18.70 16.18 -4.08
CA GLU A 57 -17.40 16.00 -4.74
C GLU A 57 -16.92 14.55 -4.60
N THR A 58 -16.53 13.97 -5.74
CA THR A 58 -15.70 12.77 -5.78
C THR A 58 -14.31 13.18 -6.24
N ILE A 59 -13.29 12.86 -5.44
CA ILE A 59 -11.89 12.99 -5.86
C ILE A 59 -11.36 11.63 -6.26
N GLY A 60 -10.28 11.59 -7.04
CA GLY A 60 -9.63 10.33 -7.33
C GLY A 60 -8.15 10.44 -7.64
N TYR A 61 -7.52 9.28 -7.55
CA TYR A 61 -6.10 9.09 -7.68
C TYR A 61 -5.83 7.92 -8.61
N LYS A 62 -4.86 8.08 -9.52
CA LYS A 62 -4.17 6.93 -10.08
C LYS A 62 -3.29 6.34 -8.98
N THR A 63 -3.57 5.10 -8.62
CA THR A 63 -2.83 4.37 -7.58
C THR A 63 -1.82 3.46 -8.26
N ALA A 64 -0.54 3.75 -8.07
CA ALA A 64 0.55 2.90 -8.54
C ALA A 64 0.94 1.92 -7.43
N MET A 65 0.94 0.64 -7.74
CA MET A 65 1.39 -0.45 -6.88
C MET A 65 2.39 -1.31 -7.66
N GLU A 66 3.44 -0.67 -8.15
CA GLU A 66 4.34 -1.22 -9.19
C GLU A 66 5.53 -1.95 -8.56
N GLN A 67 5.85 -3.12 -9.06
CA GLN A 67 7.09 -3.78 -8.67
C GLN A 67 8.30 -3.13 -9.34
N VAL A 68 9.29 -2.71 -8.55
CA VAL A 68 10.52 -2.08 -9.04
C VAL A 68 11.76 -2.98 -8.90
N GLN A 69 11.74 -3.94 -7.97
CA GLN A 69 12.82 -4.91 -7.79
C GLN A 69 12.30 -6.22 -7.18
N SER A 70 12.98 -7.32 -7.45
CA SER A 70 12.77 -8.61 -6.77
C SER A 70 13.90 -9.60 -7.05
N SER A 71 14.00 -10.60 -6.18
CA SER A 71 14.75 -11.82 -6.45
C SER A 71 13.85 -12.87 -7.11
N ASP A 72 14.47 -13.90 -7.70
CA ASP A 72 13.76 -15.14 -7.98
C ASP A 72 13.26 -15.75 -6.66
N PHE A 73 12.03 -16.28 -6.67
CA PHE A 73 11.42 -16.88 -5.49
C PHE A 73 11.66 -18.39 -5.54
N GLU A 74 12.18 -18.92 -4.44
CA GLU A 74 12.33 -20.34 -4.24
C GLU A 74 11.26 -20.82 -3.25
N ILE A 75 10.48 -21.81 -3.68
CA ILE A 75 9.49 -22.46 -2.82
C ILE A 75 9.98 -23.88 -2.51
N ASP A 76 10.24 -24.14 -1.24
CA ASP A 76 10.57 -25.48 -0.75
C ASP A 76 9.26 -26.22 -0.40
N PHE A 77 8.79 -27.01 -1.35
CA PHE A 77 7.61 -27.87 -1.19
C PHE A 77 7.92 -29.22 -0.51
N GLY A 78 9.18 -29.51 -0.17
CA GLY A 78 9.62 -30.85 0.24
C GLY A 78 9.55 -31.91 -0.88
N ASP A 79 9.70 -33.18 -0.47
CA ASP A 79 9.80 -34.37 -1.36
C ASP A 79 8.44 -34.93 -1.86
N ASN A 80 7.32 -34.24 -1.62
CA ASN A 80 6.00 -34.76 -2.02
C ASN A 80 5.65 -34.44 -3.49
N ASP A 81 4.86 -35.34 -4.11
CA ASP A 81 4.31 -35.35 -5.49
C ASP A 81 3.39 -34.17 -5.88
N MET A 82 3.55 -33.01 -5.25
CA MET A 82 2.79 -31.82 -5.63
C MET A 82 3.23 -31.36 -7.04
N PRO A 83 2.31 -30.96 -7.94
CA PRO A 83 2.67 -30.50 -9.28
C PRO A 83 3.34 -29.12 -9.22
N LYS A 84 4.64 -29.12 -8.91
CA LYS A 84 5.50 -27.92 -8.73
C LYS A 84 5.40 -26.98 -9.95
N ASP A 85 5.32 -27.55 -11.14
CA ASP A 85 5.23 -26.81 -12.40
C ASP A 85 3.89 -26.10 -12.61
N GLU A 86 2.77 -26.69 -12.15
CA GLU A 86 1.45 -26.07 -12.29
C GLU A 86 1.28 -24.89 -11.34
N ILE A 87 1.75 -25.04 -10.09
CA ILE A 87 1.74 -23.96 -9.10
C ILE A 87 2.63 -22.81 -9.59
N LYS A 88 3.83 -23.12 -10.10
CA LYS A 88 4.73 -22.10 -10.65
C LYS A 88 4.10 -21.35 -11.82
N LYS A 89 3.43 -22.05 -12.75
CA LYS A 89 2.71 -21.41 -13.88
C LYS A 89 1.58 -20.49 -13.42
N VAL A 90 0.81 -20.89 -12.40
CA VAL A 90 -0.25 -20.05 -11.82
C VAL A 90 0.33 -18.78 -11.20
N PHE A 91 1.39 -18.90 -10.41
CA PHE A 91 2.09 -17.75 -9.82
C PHE A 91 2.66 -16.81 -10.89
N GLU A 92 3.35 -17.35 -11.89
CA GLU A 92 3.91 -16.56 -13.01
C GLU A 92 2.82 -15.86 -13.83
N GLY A 93 1.67 -16.51 -14.02
CA GLY A 93 0.52 -15.93 -14.72
C GLY A 93 -0.09 -14.75 -13.96
N LEU A 94 -0.35 -14.91 -12.66
CA LEU A 94 -0.86 -13.84 -11.81
C LEU A 94 0.12 -12.67 -11.71
N ARG A 95 1.43 -12.97 -11.63
CA ARG A 95 2.50 -11.95 -11.66
C ARG A 95 2.42 -11.06 -12.90
N LYS A 96 2.35 -11.68 -14.09
CA LYS A 96 2.31 -10.94 -15.37
C LYS A 96 1.09 -10.03 -15.50
N GLU A 97 -0.03 -10.43 -14.91
CA GLU A 97 -1.24 -9.61 -14.90
C GLU A 97 -1.11 -8.47 -13.89
N PHE A 98 -0.54 -8.72 -12.71
CA PHE A 98 -0.27 -7.69 -11.70
C PHE A 98 0.63 -6.57 -12.25
N GLU A 99 1.72 -6.91 -12.94
CA GLU A 99 2.65 -5.93 -13.54
C GLU A 99 1.98 -4.99 -14.56
N LYS A 100 0.86 -5.40 -15.16
CA LYS A 100 0.11 -4.59 -16.15
C LYS A 100 -1.10 -3.87 -15.54
N THR A 101 -1.41 -4.16 -14.28
CA THR A 101 -2.62 -3.66 -13.63
C THR A 101 -2.36 -2.26 -13.08
N SER A 102 -3.06 -1.27 -13.62
CA SER A 102 -3.15 0.06 -13.01
C SER A 102 -4.41 0.12 -12.15
N PHE A 103 -4.38 0.90 -11.07
CA PHE A 103 -5.52 1.06 -10.17
C PHE A 103 -5.98 2.51 -10.13
N ILE A 104 -7.27 2.69 -9.93
CA ILE A 104 -7.91 3.96 -9.63
C ILE A 104 -8.46 3.87 -8.22
N THR A 105 -8.18 4.89 -7.42
CA THR A 105 -8.82 5.07 -6.12
C THR A 105 -9.72 6.29 -6.17
N THR A 106 -10.97 6.16 -5.75
CA THR A 106 -11.90 7.28 -5.58
C THR A 106 -12.26 7.47 -4.12
N MET A 107 -12.56 8.72 -3.76
CA MET A 107 -13.02 9.11 -2.43
C MET A 107 -14.22 10.04 -2.54
N GLN A 108 -15.28 9.77 -1.78
CA GLN A 108 -16.49 10.59 -1.74
C GLN A 108 -17.21 10.43 -0.41
N TRP A 109 -18.04 11.41 -0.02
CA TRP A 109 -18.92 11.24 1.13
C TRP A 109 -19.99 10.18 0.87
N ASN A 110 -20.34 9.41 1.90
CA ASN A 110 -21.46 8.50 1.90
C ASN A 110 -22.60 8.97 2.83
N ASP A 111 -23.75 8.32 2.74
CA ASP A 111 -24.96 8.66 3.52
C ASP A 111 -24.77 8.52 5.04
N ARG A 112 -23.69 7.87 5.49
CA ARG A 112 -23.38 7.68 6.92
C ARG A 112 -22.49 8.79 7.48
N GLY A 113 -22.11 9.78 6.66
CA GLY A 113 -21.20 10.84 7.07
C GLY A 113 -19.75 10.39 7.18
N ASN A 114 -19.36 9.36 6.43
CA ASN A 114 -17.96 8.95 6.25
C ASN A 114 -17.52 9.23 4.81
N ILE A 115 -16.21 9.29 4.60
CA ILE A 115 -15.61 9.29 3.27
C ILE A 115 -15.38 7.83 2.88
N GLU A 116 -16.14 7.37 1.90
CA GLU A 116 -15.96 6.06 1.26
C GLU A 116 -14.72 6.11 0.36
N THR A 117 -13.89 5.08 0.44
CA THR A 117 -12.71 4.88 -0.40
C THR A 117 -12.85 3.59 -1.21
N LYS A 118 -12.72 3.69 -2.53
CA LYS A 118 -12.81 2.53 -3.43
C LYS A 118 -11.56 2.45 -4.27
N MET A 119 -10.90 1.30 -4.29
CA MET A 119 -9.81 1.01 -5.22
C MET A 119 -10.24 -0.09 -6.17
N PHE A 120 -10.09 0.16 -7.46
CA PHE A 120 -10.46 -0.78 -8.51
C PHE A 120 -9.50 -0.71 -9.68
N THR A 121 -9.46 -1.75 -10.50
CA THR A 121 -8.61 -1.82 -11.69
C THR A 121 -9.02 -0.75 -12.70
N GLU A 122 -8.05 -0.04 -13.28
CA GLU A 122 -8.29 0.93 -14.34
C GLU A 122 -9.01 0.28 -15.53
N GLY A 123 -10.07 0.92 -16.01
CA GLY A 123 -10.92 0.38 -17.06
C GLY A 123 -11.91 -0.70 -16.61
N TYR A 124 -12.02 -0.98 -15.30
CA TYR A 124 -13.05 -1.86 -14.77
C TYR A 124 -14.45 -1.31 -15.07
N LYS A 125 -15.32 -2.20 -15.55
CA LYS A 125 -16.75 -1.96 -15.73
C LYS A 125 -17.51 -3.09 -15.07
N GLU A 126 -18.39 -2.74 -14.14
CA GLU A 126 -19.14 -3.71 -13.36
C GLU A 126 -20.04 -4.60 -14.23
N SER A 127 -20.60 -4.02 -15.30
CA SER A 127 -21.41 -4.73 -16.31
C SER A 127 -20.64 -5.84 -17.05
N GLU A 128 -19.32 -5.83 -17.02
CA GLU A 128 -18.44 -6.83 -17.65
C GLU A 128 -17.92 -7.86 -16.65
N SER A 129 -18.26 -7.73 -15.36
CA SER A 129 -17.83 -8.68 -14.33
C SER A 129 -18.52 -10.03 -14.50
N LYS A 130 -17.73 -11.11 -14.56
CA LYS A 130 -18.22 -12.49 -14.61
C LYS A 130 -17.84 -13.22 -13.31
N PRO A 131 -18.69 -14.13 -12.81
CA PRO A 131 -18.32 -15.00 -11.70
C PRO A 131 -17.03 -15.77 -12.04
N LEU A 132 -16.17 -15.96 -11.03
CA LEU A 132 -14.94 -16.71 -11.21
C LEU A 132 -15.26 -18.17 -11.60
N ASP A 133 -14.90 -18.58 -12.81
CA ASP A 133 -14.99 -19.99 -13.22
C ASP A 133 -13.72 -20.73 -12.82
N LEU A 134 -13.83 -21.56 -11.76
CA LEU A 134 -12.74 -22.37 -11.24
C LEU A 134 -12.22 -23.41 -12.25
N LYS A 135 -12.97 -23.74 -13.31
CA LYS A 135 -12.57 -24.71 -14.34
C LYS A 135 -11.72 -24.08 -15.46
N SER A 136 -11.79 -22.76 -15.62
CA SER A 136 -11.00 -21.99 -16.60
C SER A 136 -10.26 -20.87 -15.88
N PHE A 137 -9.36 -21.24 -14.97
CA PHE A 137 -8.58 -20.30 -14.18
C PHE A 137 -7.80 -19.34 -15.09
N GLU A 138 -8.31 -18.12 -15.25
CA GLU A 138 -7.63 -17.02 -15.93
C GLU A 138 -7.11 -16.02 -14.89
N PRO A 139 -5.78 -15.89 -14.71
CA PRO A 139 -5.18 -14.96 -13.76
C PRO A 139 -5.69 -13.51 -13.89
N SER A 140 -6.00 -13.08 -15.12
CA SER A 140 -6.50 -11.75 -15.44
C SER A 140 -7.87 -11.46 -14.82
N SER A 141 -8.72 -12.49 -14.66
CA SER A 141 -10.04 -12.38 -14.04
C SER A 141 -9.98 -12.13 -12.53
N MET A 142 -8.90 -12.54 -11.87
CA MET A 142 -8.68 -12.26 -10.44
C MET A 142 -8.18 -10.85 -10.17
N MET A 143 -7.54 -10.22 -11.17
CA MET A 143 -6.90 -8.91 -11.06
C MET A 143 -7.78 -7.77 -11.58
N LYS A 144 -8.92 -8.08 -12.19
CA LYS A 144 -9.92 -7.11 -12.66
C LYS A 144 -11.06 -7.02 -11.66
N GLY A 145 -11.26 -5.84 -11.08
CA GLY A 145 -12.42 -5.59 -10.22
C GLY A 145 -12.12 -4.60 -9.12
N VAL A 146 -12.97 -4.65 -8.10
CA VAL A 146 -12.81 -3.86 -6.89
C VAL A 146 -11.87 -4.59 -5.93
N MET A 147 -10.79 -3.92 -5.56
CA MET A 147 -9.73 -4.43 -4.69
C MET A 147 -9.93 -4.03 -3.24
N LEU A 148 -10.48 -2.84 -3.03
CA LEU A 148 -10.67 -2.23 -1.72
C LEU A 148 -11.97 -1.45 -1.69
N ARG A 149 -12.73 -1.63 -0.62
CA ARG A 149 -13.83 -0.75 -0.20
C ARG A 149 -13.63 -0.45 1.26
N GLY A 150 -13.41 0.81 1.57
CA GLY A 150 -13.09 1.29 2.90
C GLY A 150 -13.84 2.57 3.21
N GLU A 151 -13.72 2.98 4.47
CA GLU A 151 -14.32 4.20 4.98
C GLU A 151 -13.40 4.81 6.01
N ILE A 152 -13.22 6.12 5.90
CA ILE A 152 -12.54 6.97 6.85
C ILE A 152 -13.47 8.13 7.24
N ASN A 153 -13.22 8.81 8.35
CA ASN A 153 -13.85 10.10 8.62
C ASN A 153 -12.96 11.26 8.13
N GLU A 154 -13.44 12.51 8.29
CA GLU A 154 -12.66 13.71 7.93
C GLU A 154 -11.29 13.79 8.61
N ASN A 155 -11.11 13.15 9.75
CA ASN A 155 -9.84 13.14 10.50
C ASN A 155 -8.93 11.98 10.05
N GLY A 156 -9.27 11.27 8.97
CA GLY A 156 -8.52 10.12 8.46
C GLY A 156 -8.67 8.84 9.31
N GLN A 157 -9.55 8.82 10.32
CA GLN A 157 -9.73 7.63 11.15
C GLN A 157 -10.52 6.56 10.40
N ILE A 158 -9.95 5.36 10.32
CA ILE A 158 -10.55 4.21 9.63
C ILE A 158 -11.81 3.74 10.38
N GLN A 159 -12.95 3.78 9.69
CA GLN A 159 -14.25 3.32 10.19
C GLN A 159 -14.55 1.86 9.80
N SER A 160 -13.80 1.32 8.84
CA SER A 160 -13.99 -0.03 8.29
C SER A 160 -13.40 -1.14 9.16
N PHE A 161 -13.91 -1.30 10.38
CA PHE A 161 -13.42 -2.29 11.35
C PHE A 161 -13.58 -3.75 10.87
N TYR A 162 -14.45 -4.01 9.89
CA TYR A 162 -14.74 -5.33 9.34
C TYR A 162 -13.74 -5.79 8.27
N LEU A 163 -12.85 -4.91 7.80
CA LEU A 163 -11.87 -5.26 6.77
C LEU A 163 -10.75 -6.15 7.29
N LYS A 164 -10.20 -6.95 6.37
CA LYS A 164 -8.99 -7.74 6.62
C LYS A 164 -7.79 -6.82 6.75
N SER A 165 -6.77 -7.27 7.47
CA SER A 165 -5.61 -6.44 7.79
C SER A 165 -4.86 -5.92 6.56
N ALA A 166 -4.68 -6.72 5.50
CA ALA A 166 -4.07 -6.22 4.27
C ALA A 166 -4.82 -5.01 3.66
N GLN A 167 -6.16 -5.04 3.68
CA GLN A 167 -7.00 -3.93 3.20
C GLN A 167 -6.94 -2.74 4.16
N LYS A 168 -6.98 -2.97 5.47
CA LYS A 168 -6.80 -1.91 6.47
C LYS A 168 -5.44 -1.24 6.37
N ASN A 169 -4.37 -2.00 6.11
CA ASN A 169 -3.03 -1.47 5.93
C ASN A 169 -2.97 -0.53 4.71
N LEU A 170 -3.60 -0.90 3.59
CA LEU A 170 -3.68 0.00 2.42
C LEU A 170 -4.42 1.29 2.76
N ILE A 171 -5.55 1.20 3.48
CA ILE A 171 -6.28 2.41 3.91
C ILE A 171 -5.43 3.25 4.86
N ALA A 172 -4.77 2.63 5.85
CA ALA A 172 -3.94 3.31 6.81
C ALA A 172 -2.76 4.02 6.14
N MET A 173 -2.00 3.31 5.30
CA MET A 173 -0.87 3.88 4.57
C MET A 173 -1.30 5.07 3.70
N PHE A 174 -2.40 4.96 2.98
CA PHE A 174 -2.82 5.97 2.01
C PHE A 174 -3.70 7.07 2.56
N PHE A 175 -4.47 6.84 3.62
CA PHE A 175 -5.57 7.76 3.98
C PHE A 175 -5.68 8.09 5.47
N GLU A 176 -4.92 7.43 6.34
CA GLU A 176 -4.90 7.78 7.76
C GLU A 176 -4.11 9.06 8.01
N LEU A 177 -4.67 9.93 8.85
CA LEU A 177 -4.11 11.23 9.24
C LEU A 177 -3.96 11.27 10.77
N PRO A 178 -3.07 12.13 11.31
CA PRO A 178 -2.97 12.31 12.76
C PRO A 178 -4.27 12.85 13.34
N ASN A 179 -4.70 12.29 14.47
CA ASN A 179 -5.94 12.68 15.15
C ASN A 179 -5.81 13.93 16.03
N LYS A 180 -4.65 14.57 16.02
CA LYS A 180 -4.29 15.77 16.78
C LYS A 180 -3.52 16.73 15.87
N PRO A 181 -3.53 18.05 16.17
CA PRO A 181 -2.65 18.99 15.50
C PRO A 181 -1.18 18.57 15.65
N VAL A 182 -0.39 18.72 14.59
CA VAL A 182 1.02 18.34 14.53
C VAL A 182 1.89 19.53 14.12
N GLY A 183 3.04 19.69 14.78
CA GLY A 183 4.09 20.65 14.44
C GLY A 183 5.25 20.01 13.69
N LEU A 184 6.20 20.85 13.27
CA LEU A 184 7.45 20.40 12.63
C LEU A 184 8.26 19.50 13.58
N GLY A 185 8.62 18.30 13.12
CA GLY A 185 9.32 17.29 13.88
C GLY A 185 8.42 16.40 14.76
N ASP A 186 7.12 16.70 14.85
CA ASP A 186 6.19 15.81 15.54
C ASP A 186 6.04 14.50 14.80
N THR A 187 5.81 13.44 15.57
CA THR A 187 5.70 12.08 15.06
C THR A 187 4.45 11.37 15.57
N TRP A 188 3.92 10.47 14.76
CA TRP A 188 2.82 9.59 15.14
C TRP A 188 2.95 8.24 14.42
N ALA A 189 2.18 7.26 14.87
CA ALA A 189 2.10 5.94 14.27
C ALA A 189 0.79 5.77 13.49
N LEU A 190 0.81 4.98 12.41
CA LEU A 190 -0.39 4.57 11.69
C LEU A 190 -0.99 3.28 12.27
N GLY A 191 -2.28 3.02 12.01
CA GLY A 191 -2.96 1.77 12.34
C GLY A 191 -2.59 0.59 11.44
N VAL A 192 -1.32 0.41 11.09
CA VAL A 192 -0.83 -0.69 10.24
C VAL A 192 -0.37 -1.89 11.06
N SER A 193 -0.54 -3.08 10.49
CA SER A 193 0.04 -4.33 10.97
C SER A 193 0.38 -5.22 9.78
N TYR A 194 1.64 -5.21 9.36
CA TYR A 194 2.09 -5.88 8.14
C TYR A 194 2.22 -7.39 8.32
N LEU A 195 2.82 -7.82 9.42
CA LEU A 195 3.14 -9.22 9.67
C LEU A 195 1.98 -9.91 10.39
N GLN A 196 1.49 -10.97 9.78
CA GLN A 196 0.48 -11.84 10.38
C GLN A 196 0.91 -13.29 10.26
N PHE A 197 1.15 -13.91 11.41
CA PHE A 197 1.41 -15.32 11.51
C PHE A 197 0.23 -16.04 12.15
N ASP A 198 0.02 -17.29 11.77
CA ASP A 198 -0.94 -18.16 12.43
C ASP A 198 -0.32 -18.83 13.68
N GLN A 199 -1.08 -19.73 14.31
CA GLN A 199 -0.64 -20.43 15.52
C GLN A 199 0.54 -21.41 15.28
N SER A 200 0.91 -21.68 14.04
CA SER A 200 2.01 -22.60 13.70
C SER A 200 3.40 -21.94 13.80
N PHE A 201 3.45 -20.61 13.82
CA PHE A 201 4.68 -19.84 13.99
C PHE A 201 5.04 -19.69 15.46
N VAL A 202 6.26 -20.07 15.81
CA VAL A 202 6.84 -19.84 17.13
C VAL A 202 7.88 -18.73 17.01
N CYS A 203 7.50 -17.55 17.45
CA CYS A 203 8.35 -16.35 17.45
C CYS A 203 9.57 -16.53 18.35
N LYS A 204 10.74 -16.12 17.85
CA LYS A 204 12.00 -16.06 18.61
C LYS A 204 12.46 -14.64 18.85
N SER A 205 12.36 -13.80 17.84
CA SER A 205 12.53 -12.35 17.98
C SER A 205 11.56 -11.64 17.05
N ALA A 206 11.14 -10.44 17.44
CA ALA A 206 10.34 -9.56 16.62
C ALA A 206 10.65 -8.12 17.00
N ASN A 207 10.57 -7.23 16.03
CA ASN A 207 10.61 -5.79 16.23
C ASN A 207 9.58 -5.13 15.31
N SER A 208 9.18 -3.92 15.70
CA SER A 208 8.32 -3.07 14.89
C SER A 208 8.68 -1.63 15.20
N ASP A 209 8.79 -0.84 14.15
CA ASP A 209 8.84 0.62 14.21
C ASP A 209 7.77 1.19 13.29
N ASN A 210 7.13 2.27 13.72
CA ASN A 210 6.02 2.86 12.97
C ASN A 210 6.01 4.35 13.23
N ARG A 211 6.68 5.08 12.34
CA ARG A 211 6.97 6.49 12.50
C ARG A 211 6.59 7.26 11.24
N VAL A 212 5.59 8.10 11.37
CA VAL A 212 5.29 9.20 10.44
C VAL A 212 5.74 10.48 11.09
N GLU A 213 6.41 11.35 10.34
CA GLU A 213 6.98 12.60 10.83
C GLU A 213 6.60 13.76 9.91
N LEU A 214 6.17 14.88 10.48
CA LEU A 214 6.06 16.13 9.73
C LEU A 214 7.45 16.73 9.59
N ILE A 215 8.04 16.67 8.40
CA ILE A 215 9.44 17.07 8.16
C ILE A 215 9.59 18.44 7.52
N ASP A 216 8.51 18.99 6.95
CA ASP A 216 8.54 20.32 6.32
C ASP A 216 7.13 20.93 6.22
N ILE A 217 7.07 22.27 6.13
CA ILE A 217 5.87 23.06 5.90
C ILE A 217 6.19 24.11 4.84
N LEU A 218 5.50 24.02 3.70
CA LEU A 218 5.75 24.83 2.52
C LEU A 218 4.55 25.72 2.23
N VAL A 219 4.80 26.92 1.71
CA VAL A 219 3.74 27.79 1.18
C VAL A 219 3.86 27.86 -0.33
N GLU A 220 2.79 27.50 -1.03
CA GLU A 220 2.70 27.53 -2.49
C GLU A 220 1.36 28.12 -2.92
N GLN A 221 1.39 29.16 -3.76
CA GLN A 221 0.17 29.72 -4.35
C GLN A 221 -0.96 30.01 -3.33
N ASN A 222 -0.60 30.47 -2.12
CA ASN A 222 -1.51 30.74 -1.00
C ASN A 222 -2.12 29.49 -0.32
N ASP A 223 -1.54 28.31 -0.56
CA ASP A 223 -1.80 27.07 0.16
C ASP A 223 -0.63 26.73 1.11
N THR A 224 -0.94 25.97 2.15
CA THR A 224 0.05 25.36 3.04
C THR A 224 0.14 23.87 2.70
N ILE A 225 1.31 23.44 2.25
CA ILE A 225 1.63 22.04 1.98
C ILE A 225 2.46 21.50 3.13
N VAL A 226 2.03 20.42 3.77
CA VAL A 226 2.88 19.70 4.73
C VAL A 226 3.57 18.53 4.05
N VAL A 227 4.83 18.32 4.40
CA VAL A 227 5.63 17.19 3.90
C VAL A 227 5.79 16.17 5.02
N LEU A 228 5.36 14.95 4.73
CA LEU A 228 5.36 13.85 5.67
C LEU A 228 6.37 12.79 5.25
N LYS A 229 7.19 12.34 6.20
CA LYS A 229 8.09 11.19 6.03
C LYS A 229 7.49 9.97 6.72
N TYR A 230 7.50 8.85 6.02
CA TYR A 230 7.09 7.54 6.53
C TYR A 230 8.32 6.65 6.68
N ASP A 231 8.45 6.03 7.85
CA ASP A 231 9.48 5.07 8.22
C ASP A 231 8.80 4.00 9.07
N ILE A 232 8.37 2.91 8.44
CA ILE A 232 7.58 1.86 9.08
C ILE A 232 8.25 0.53 8.77
N SER A 233 8.59 -0.22 9.80
CA SER A 233 9.20 -1.55 9.66
C SER A 233 8.56 -2.54 10.60
N GLU A 234 8.39 -3.77 10.12
CA GLU A 234 8.06 -4.90 10.97
C GLU A 234 8.94 -6.08 10.58
N HIS A 235 9.59 -6.68 11.57
CA HIS A 235 10.41 -7.86 11.41
C HIS A 235 10.03 -8.92 12.43
N ALA A 236 9.96 -10.18 11.99
CA ALA A 236 9.83 -11.31 12.89
C ALA A 236 10.66 -12.48 12.39
N GLU A 237 11.31 -13.18 13.32
CA GLU A 237 12.02 -14.42 13.06
C GLU A 237 11.61 -15.50 14.07
N GLY A 238 11.65 -16.74 13.62
CA GLY A 238 11.26 -17.88 14.43
C GLY A 238 11.29 -19.16 13.63
N PHE A 239 10.34 -20.05 13.91
CA PHE A 239 10.16 -21.26 13.12
C PHE A 239 8.68 -21.59 12.95
N ILE A 240 8.36 -22.14 11.79
CA ILE A 240 7.05 -22.76 11.51
C ILE A 240 7.23 -24.28 11.56
N LYS A 241 6.29 -24.97 12.21
CA LYS A 241 6.24 -26.44 12.12
C LYS A 241 5.53 -26.81 10.82
N ASN A 242 6.26 -27.40 9.87
CA ASN A 242 5.69 -27.84 8.61
C ASN A 242 4.64 -28.94 8.88
N PRO A 243 3.35 -28.72 8.53
CA PRO A 243 2.30 -29.70 8.83
C PRO A 243 2.46 -31.01 8.05
N MET A 244 3.13 -31.00 6.90
CA MET A 244 3.36 -32.18 6.07
C MET A 244 4.52 -33.04 6.58
N THR A 245 5.60 -32.41 7.08
CA THR A 245 6.83 -33.13 7.45
C THR A 245 7.11 -33.16 8.96
N ASN A 246 6.33 -32.43 9.76
CA ASN A 246 6.55 -32.18 11.19
C ASN A 246 7.91 -31.54 11.54
N LYS A 247 8.73 -31.16 10.54
CA LYS A 247 10.02 -30.50 10.73
C LYS A 247 9.82 -29.02 11.07
N LYS A 248 10.73 -28.48 11.87
CA LYS A 248 10.81 -27.03 12.11
C LYS A 248 11.55 -26.38 10.95
N VAL A 249 10.90 -25.40 10.32
CA VAL A 249 11.49 -24.59 9.25
C VAL A 249 11.75 -23.20 9.82
N GLN A 250 13.02 -22.81 9.87
CA GLN A 250 13.37 -21.44 10.28
C GLN A 250 12.72 -20.46 9.32
N THR A 251 11.97 -19.51 9.87
CA THR A 251 11.15 -18.57 9.09
C THR A 251 11.44 -17.17 9.57
N SER A 252 11.65 -16.24 8.63
CA SER A 252 11.76 -14.81 8.92
C SER A 252 10.99 -14.02 7.88
N LEU A 253 10.33 -12.94 8.30
CA LEU A 253 9.64 -12.01 7.42
C LEU A 253 9.96 -10.58 7.88
N SER A 254 10.32 -9.72 6.92
CA SER A 254 10.55 -8.29 7.10
C SER A 254 9.69 -7.54 6.10
N MET A 255 9.03 -6.48 6.55
CA MET A 255 8.36 -5.50 5.69
C MET A 255 8.78 -4.11 6.11
N ASP A 256 9.32 -3.35 5.17
CA ASP A 256 9.93 -2.05 5.40
C ASP A 256 9.34 -1.04 4.41
N PHE A 257 8.51 -0.12 4.89
CA PHE A 257 7.93 0.96 4.11
C PHE A 257 8.64 2.28 4.40
N ASN A 258 9.16 2.90 3.34
CA ASN A 258 9.78 4.22 3.39
C ASN A 258 9.13 5.12 2.34
N GLY A 259 8.62 6.28 2.75
CA GLY A 259 7.89 7.17 1.84
C GLY A 259 7.95 8.65 2.20
N ILE A 260 7.55 9.46 1.22
CA ILE A 260 7.33 10.90 1.33
C ILE A 260 5.96 11.22 0.73
N ALA A 261 5.18 12.03 1.43
CA ALA A 261 3.91 12.55 0.93
C ALA A 261 3.78 14.05 1.17
N GLU A 262 3.08 14.72 0.28
CA GLU A 262 2.73 16.13 0.34
C GLU A 262 1.21 16.26 0.43
N PHE A 263 0.74 16.95 1.47
CA PHE A 263 -0.68 17.13 1.73
C PHE A 263 -1.03 18.61 1.70
N SER A 264 -2.01 18.98 0.88
CA SER A 264 -2.59 20.32 0.91
C SER A 264 -3.47 20.47 2.15
N VAL A 265 -3.08 21.40 3.03
CA VAL A 265 -3.84 21.70 4.25
C VAL A 265 -5.14 22.42 3.89
N SER A 266 -5.13 23.34 2.91
CA SER A 266 -6.34 24.07 2.55
C SER A 266 -7.35 23.19 1.82
N GLU A 267 -6.91 22.39 0.84
CA GLU A 267 -7.76 21.51 0.03
C GLU A 267 -8.06 20.16 0.71
N GLY A 268 -7.31 19.82 1.75
CA GLY A 268 -7.49 18.60 2.54
C GLY A 268 -7.36 17.32 1.70
N ARG A 269 -6.29 17.23 0.89
CA ARG A 269 -6.03 16.11 -0.03
C ARG A 269 -4.54 15.98 -0.34
N TRP A 270 -4.11 14.77 -0.74
CA TRP A 270 -2.75 14.57 -1.22
C TRP A 270 -2.52 15.31 -2.54
N THR A 271 -1.41 16.03 -2.62
CA THR A 271 -0.86 16.55 -3.89
C THR A 271 0.19 15.58 -4.45
N ASN A 272 0.85 14.84 -3.56
CA ASN A 272 1.84 13.84 -3.91
C ASN A 272 1.91 12.76 -2.82
N TYR A 273 2.04 11.49 -3.20
CA TYR A 273 2.33 10.40 -2.25
C TYR A 273 3.20 9.38 -2.95
N ASN A 274 4.39 9.11 -2.43
CA ASN A 274 5.28 8.08 -2.96
C ASN A 274 6.00 7.34 -1.83
N GLY A 275 6.09 6.02 -1.93
CA GLY A 275 6.94 5.23 -1.06
C GLY A 275 7.33 3.91 -1.67
N ILE A 276 8.27 3.23 -1.02
CA ILE A 276 8.72 1.89 -1.35
C ILE A 276 8.40 0.99 -0.17
N LEU A 277 7.68 -0.08 -0.45
CA LEU A 277 7.54 -1.23 0.44
C LEU A 277 8.55 -2.29 0.00
N GLU A 278 9.52 -2.58 0.85
CA GLU A 278 10.44 -3.70 0.72
C GLU A 278 9.93 -4.87 1.54
N THR A 279 9.91 -6.07 0.95
CA THR A 279 9.58 -7.31 1.65
C THR A 279 10.74 -8.27 1.52
N THR A 280 11.15 -8.88 2.63
CA THR A 280 12.14 -9.96 2.63
C THR A 280 11.59 -11.13 3.42
N GLN A 281 11.60 -12.33 2.83
CA GLN A 281 11.13 -13.54 3.47
C GLN A 281 12.12 -14.68 3.33
N LYS A 282 12.18 -15.53 4.36
CA LYS A 282 12.90 -16.81 4.38
C LYS A 282 12.03 -17.86 5.07
N GLY A 283 12.15 -19.11 4.64
CA GLY A 283 11.44 -20.24 5.21
C GLY A 283 10.98 -21.19 4.12
N MET A 284 9.70 -21.61 4.16
CA MET A 284 9.11 -22.42 3.07
C MET A 284 9.11 -21.68 1.73
N MET A 285 9.07 -20.35 1.78
CA MET A 285 9.31 -19.49 0.63
C MET A 285 10.45 -18.54 0.98
N THR A 286 11.39 -18.39 0.06
CA THR A 286 12.50 -17.42 0.19
C THR A 286 12.47 -16.47 -0.99
N GLY A 287 12.59 -15.17 -0.70
CA GLY A 287 12.67 -14.14 -1.72
C GLY A 287 12.59 -12.75 -1.13
N SER A 288 12.85 -11.75 -1.98
CA SER A 288 12.63 -10.35 -1.65
C SER A 288 11.97 -9.60 -2.80
N SER A 289 11.28 -8.52 -2.45
CA SER A 289 10.62 -7.63 -3.40
C SER A 289 10.70 -6.17 -2.95
N LYS A 290 10.64 -5.27 -3.91
CA LYS A 290 10.38 -3.84 -3.71
C LYS A 290 9.22 -3.42 -4.57
N GLN A 291 8.25 -2.80 -3.93
CA GLN A 291 7.06 -2.27 -4.56
C GLN A 291 7.00 -0.76 -4.34
N LYS A 292 6.84 -0.02 -5.43
CA LYS A 292 6.48 1.40 -5.39
C LYS A 292 4.99 1.53 -5.12
N LEU A 293 4.66 2.31 -4.10
CA LEU A 293 3.31 2.71 -3.75
C LEU A 293 3.19 4.22 -4.00
N ALA A 294 2.24 4.65 -4.84
CA ALA A 294 2.02 6.07 -5.08
C ALA A 294 0.55 6.41 -5.33
N LEU A 295 0.17 7.63 -4.94
CA LEU A 295 -1.10 8.26 -5.32
C LEU A 295 -0.81 9.49 -6.15
N ILE A 296 -1.36 9.51 -7.36
CA ILE A 296 -1.24 10.63 -8.31
C ILE A 296 -2.63 11.21 -8.51
N PRO A 297 -2.90 12.46 -8.10
CA PRO A 297 -4.21 13.08 -8.27
C PRO A 297 -4.68 13.04 -9.72
N LEU A 298 -5.96 12.73 -9.94
CA LEU A 298 -6.60 12.81 -11.25
C LEU A 298 -7.26 14.17 -11.41
N ALA A 299 -7.03 14.82 -12.55
CA ALA A 299 -7.67 16.09 -12.88
C ALA A 299 -9.17 15.94 -13.15
N GLU A 300 -9.58 14.80 -13.74
CA GLU A 300 -10.96 14.51 -14.08
C GLU A 300 -11.29 13.04 -13.81
N LEU A 301 -12.55 12.78 -13.43
CA LEU A 301 -13.10 11.45 -13.25
C LEU A 301 -14.19 11.18 -14.27
N THR A 302 -14.20 9.97 -14.83
CA THR A 302 -15.29 9.52 -15.70
C THR A 302 -16.49 9.05 -14.86
N LYS A 303 -17.70 9.06 -15.45
CA LYS A 303 -18.89 8.52 -14.78
C LYS A 303 -18.73 7.06 -14.36
N ASP A 304 -18.05 6.27 -15.18
CA ASP A 304 -17.77 4.86 -14.89
C ASP A 304 -16.89 4.70 -13.65
N MET A 305 -15.96 5.64 -13.39
CA MET A 305 -15.11 5.64 -12.20
C MET A 305 -15.87 6.04 -10.93
N ILE A 306 -16.87 6.91 -11.05
CA ILE A 306 -17.66 7.41 -9.92
C ILE A 306 -18.69 6.36 -9.47
N ASN A 307 -19.34 5.70 -10.43
CA ASN A 307 -20.49 4.82 -10.20
C ASN A 307 -20.12 3.35 -9.94
N VAL A 308 -18.90 3.04 -9.48
CA VAL A 308 -18.48 1.66 -9.19
C VAL A 308 -19.19 1.14 -7.92
N GLU A 309 -20.12 0.19 -8.05
CA GLU A 309 -20.89 -0.38 -6.93
C GLU A 309 -20.29 -1.65 -6.32
#